data_AF-A0A8T6UH23-F1
#
_entry.id   AF-A0A8T6UH23-F1
#
_cell.length_a   1.000
_cell.length_b   1.000
_cell.length_c   1.000
_cell.angle_alpha   90.00
_cell.angle_beta   90.00
_cell.angle_gamma   90.00
#
_symmetry.space_group_name_H-M   'P 1'
#
loop_
_entity.id
_entity.type
_entity.pdbx_description
1 polymer ?
#
loop_
_entity_poly.entity_id
_entity_poly.type
_entity_poly.pdbx_seq_one_letter_code
_entity_poly.pdbx_strand_id
1 'polypeptide(L)'
;MADRKRQVAAVGVVLILLVAIFAVLSGPGGEGEDSADFDDLLASQSTRTMTEEGGSIVASESDPFYAIISTPVAVHYEETADRMTTPLLVAGDNPGISVNRFLLAYNRPTVIAVGPVGDLSVPTSMKVLSEDLKHTSMDVAETFWTKADGAMIVRGDKEGYDLAVAGAALASYLDIPIIVTDEVCPGVTSTL
;
A
#
# COMPACT_ATOMS: atom_id res chain seq x y z
N MET A 1 -12.43 26.05 63.29
CA MET A 1 -12.59 24.69 62.70
C MET A 1 -13.57 24.66 61.52
N ALA A 2 -14.63 25.49 61.52
CA ALA A 2 -15.60 25.57 60.40
C ALA A 2 -15.02 26.14 59.09
N ASP A 3 -14.12 27.13 59.17
CA ASP A 3 -13.50 27.75 57.98
C ASP A 3 -12.61 26.81 57.17
N ARG A 4 -11.80 26.00 57.86
CA ARG A 4 -10.92 25.01 57.20
C ARG A 4 -11.74 23.94 56.45
N LYS A 5 -12.93 23.59 56.93
CA LYS A 5 -13.83 22.65 56.22
C LYS A 5 -14.43 23.29 54.97
N ARG A 6 -14.79 24.58 55.02
CA ARG A 6 -15.28 25.35 53.86
C ARG A 6 -14.20 25.56 52.80
N GLN A 7 -12.97 25.84 53.22
CA GLN A 7 -11.81 25.96 52.31
C GLN A 7 -11.49 24.64 51.60
N VAL A 8 -11.49 23.52 52.34
CA VAL A 8 -11.26 22.19 51.75
C VAL A 8 -12.39 21.81 50.78
N ALA A 9 -13.64 22.12 51.12
CA ALA A 9 -14.77 21.89 50.22
C ALA A 9 -14.68 22.76 48.94
N ALA A 10 -14.30 24.03 49.08
CA ALA A 10 -14.14 24.92 47.93
C ALA A 10 -13.03 24.47 46.98
N VAL A 11 -11.88 24.04 47.51
CA VAL A 11 -10.77 23.50 46.71
C VAL A 11 -11.19 22.21 46.00
N GLY A 12 -11.94 21.33 46.67
CA GLY A 12 -12.47 20.10 46.06
C GLY A 12 -13.39 20.38 44.87
N VAL A 13 -14.30 21.34 45.00
CA VAL A 13 -15.23 21.73 43.92
C VAL A 13 -14.47 22.33 42.73
N VAL A 14 -13.46 23.17 42.98
CA VAL A 14 -12.63 23.74 41.91
C VAL A 14 -11.85 22.65 41.16
N LEU A 15 -11.31 21.66 41.88
CA LEU A 15 -10.61 20.52 41.27
C LEU A 15 -11.54 19.68 40.40
N ILE A 16 -12.76 19.41 40.85
CA ILE A 16 -13.77 18.67 40.06
C ILE A 16 -14.12 19.45 38.79
N LEU A 17 -14.29 20.77 38.89
CA LEU A 17 -14.56 21.62 37.73
C LEU A 17 -13.39 21.62 36.74
N LEU A 18 -12.15 21.67 37.22
CA LEU A 18 -10.96 21.59 36.36
C LEU A 18 -10.85 20.25 35.66
N VAL A 19 -11.14 19.14 36.35
CA VAL A 19 -11.16 17.79 35.74
C VAL A 19 -12.29 17.68 34.71
N ALA A 20 -13.47 18.23 34.99
CA ALA A 20 -14.58 18.23 34.05
C ALA A 20 -14.28 19.08 32.81
N ILE A 21 -13.66 20.26 32.97
CA ILE A 21 -13.21 21.11 31.86
C ILE A 21 -12.13 20.40 31.06
N PHE A 22 -11.15 19.77 31.72
CA PHE A 22 -10.12 18.99 31.05
C PHE A 22 -10.70 17.79 30.30
N ALA A 23 -11.71 17.11 30.84
CA ALA A 23 -12.40 16.01 30.17
C ALA A 23 -13.27 16.48 28.99
N VAL A 24 -13.75 17.73 28.99
CA VAL A 24 -14.46 18.34 27.84
C VAL A 24 -13.48 18.84 26.78
N LEU A 25 -12.34 19.40 27.19
CA LEU A 25 -11.27 19.87 26.28
C LEU A 25 -10.43 18.72 25.71
N SER A 26 -10.32 17.61 26.45
CA SER A 26 -9.59 16.38 26.07
C SER A 26 -10.56 15.23 25.75
N GLY A 27 -11.86 15.51 25.70
CA GLY A 27 -12.83 14.57 25.16
C GLY A 27 -12.40 14.23 23.74
N PRO A 28 -12.64 12.99 23.27
CA PRO A 28 -12.30 12.61 21.91
C PRO A 28 -12.94 13.67 21.02
N GLY A 29 -12.10 14.48 20.39
CA GLY A 29 -12.54 15.43 19.37
C GLY A 29 -13.42 14.60 18.45
N GLY A 30 -14.66 15.05 18.27
CA GLY A 30 -15.60 14.35 17.40
C GLY A 30 -14.85 14.02 16.13
N GLU A 31 -14.77 12.73 15.81
CA GLU A 31 -14.18 12.20 14.59
C GLU A 31 -14.97 12.79 13.43
N GLY A 32 -14.64 14.01 13.04
CA GLY A 32 -14.64 14.33 11.62
C GLY A 32 -13.66 13.35 11.01
N GLU A 33 -14.07 12.67 9.96
CA GLU A 33 -13.14 11.91 9.13
C GLU A 33 -11.95 12.82 8.87
N ASP A 34 -10.79 12.51 9.47
CA ASP A 34 -9.51 13.18 9.20
C ASP A 34 -9.18 12.80 7.75
N SER A 35 -9.76 13.55 6.82
CA SER A 35 -9.51 13.38 5.40
C SER A 35 -8.18 14.06 5.10
N ALA A 36 -7.21 13.29 4.62
CA ALA A 36 -5.97 13.84 4.09
C ALA A 36 -6.28 14.87 2.99
N ASP A 37 -5.63 16.02 3.06
CA ASP A 37 -5.74 17.00 1.98
C ASP A 37 -4.75 16.69 0.83
N PHE A 38 -4.80 17.49 -0.23
CA PHE A 38 -3.92 17.26 -1.37
C PHE A 38 -2.45 17.56 -1.05
N ASP A 39 -2.19 18.44 -0.09
CA ASP A 39 -0.83 18.78 0.31
C ASP A 39 -0.22 17.63 1.13
N ASP A 40 -1.01 16.98 1.99
CA ASP A 40 -0.65 15.74 2.68
C ASP A 40 -0.31 14.62 1.68
N LEU A 41 -1.10 14.48 0.61
CA LEU A 41 -0.83 13.50 -0.44
C LEU A 41 0.48 13.79 -1.19
N LEU A 42 0.77 15.06 -1.50
CA LEU A 42 2.02 15.45 -2.14
C LEU A 42 3.24 15.32 -1.21
N ALA A 43 3.02 15.41 0.10
CA ALA A 43 4.03 15.21 1.12
C ALA A 43 4.26 13.74 1.48
N SER A 44 3.41 12.81 1.00
CA SER A 44 3.50 11.37 1.25
C SER A 44 4.90 10.84 0.91
N GLN A 45 5.48 10.09 1.86
CA GLN A 45 6.76 9.42 1.66
C GLN A 45 6.62 7.92 1.94
N SER A 46 7.26 7.13 1.10
CA SER A 46 7.31 5.69 1.22
C SER A 46 8.76 5.23 1.31
N THR A 47 8.99 4.19 2.11
CA THR A 47 10.29 3.52 2.16
C THR A 47 10.16 2.13 1.59
N ARG A 48 10.94 1.87 0.53
CA ARG A 48 10.98 0.57 -0.13
C ARG A 48 11.85 -0.43 0.60
N THR A 49 11.43 -1.69 0.55
CA THR A 49 12.27 -2.82 0.95
C THR A 49 13.34 -3.03 -0.12
N MET A 50 14.62 -3.02 0.28
CA MET A 50 15.72 -3.33 -0.62
C MET A 50 15.64 -4.80 -1.04
N THR A 51 15.11 -5.04 -2.24
CA THR A 51 15.10 -6.37 -2.85
C THR A 51 16.37 -6.49 -3.69
N GLU A 52 17.24 -7.45 -3.35
CA GLU A 52 18.61 -7.53 -3.91
C GLU A 52 18.71 -7.85 -5.40
N GLU A 53 17.60 -8.01 -6.13
CA GLU A 53 17.65 -8.37 -7.55
C GLU A 53 16.68 -7.56 -8.41
N GLY A 54 17.26 -6.74 -9.31
CA GLY A 54 16.59 -6.07 -10.42
C GLY A 54 16.08 -7.03 -11.49
N GLY A 55 15.21 -7.95 -11.10
CA GLY A 55 14.50 -8.88 -11.99
C GLY A 55 13.34 -8.20 -12.70
N SER A 56 12.91 -8.74 -13.84
CA SER A 56 11.66 -8.27 -14.48
C SER A 56 10.45 -8.75 -13.70
N ILE A 57 9.38 -7.97 -13.69
CA ILE A 57 8.12 -8.36 -13.04
C ILE A 57 7.25 -9.06 -14.09
N VAL A 58 6.70 -10.21 -13.73
CA VAL A 58 5.76 -10.95 -14.58
C VAL A 58 4.46 -11.11 -13.81
N ALA A 59 3.43 -10.39 -14.22
CA ALA A 59 2.09 -10.51 -13.68
C ALA A 59 1.31 -11.61 -14.41
N SER A 60 0.49 -12.35 -13.66
CA SER A 60 -0.39 -13.36 -14.25
C SER A 60 -1.46 -12.74 -15.14
N GLU A 61 -1.74 -13.36 -16.28
CA GLU A 61 -2.84 -12.98 -17.16
C GLU A 61 -4.22 -13.48 -16.68
N SER A 62 -4.25 -14.34 -15.64
CA SER A 62 -5.50 -14.94 -15.15
C SER A 62 -6.46 -13.91 -14.55
N ASP A 63 -5.92 -12.81 -14.04
CA ASP A 63 -6.69 -11.67 -13.54
C ASP A 63 -5.96 -10.35 -13.84
N PRO A 64 -6.64 -9.35 -14.44
CA PRO A 64 -5.98 -8.11 -14.84
C PRO A 64 -5.50 -7.26 -13.65
N PHE A 65 -6.01 -7.48 -12.43
CA PHE A 65 -5.54 -6.76 -11.25
C PHE A 65 -4.09 -7.09 -10.89
N TYR A 66 -3.56 -8.28 -11.24
CA TYR A 66 -2.15 -8.59 -10.97
C TYR A 66 -1.20 -7.59 -11.66
N ALA A 67 -1.54 -7.14 -12.88
CA ALA A 67 -0.76 -6.13 -13.58
C ALA A 67 -0.90 -4.74 -12.93
N ILE A 68 -2.10 -4.38 -12.50
CA ILE A 68 -2.37 -3.12 -11.79
C ILE A 68 -1.56 -3.07 -10.49
N ILE A 69 -1.69 -4.07 -9.62
CA ILE A 69 -0.96 -4.19 -8.35
C ILE A 69 0.56 -4.10 -8.57
N SER A 70 1.05 -4.71 -9.65
CA SER A 70 2.48 -4.71 -10.00
C SER A 70 2.99 -3.40 -10.59
N THR A 71 2.12 -2.50 -11.02
CA THR A 71 2.50 -1.25 -11.70
C THR A 71 3.36 -0.32 -10.83
N PRO A 72 2.96 0.05 -9.59
CA PRO A 72 3.81 0.86 -8.72
C PRO A 72 5.09 0.14 -8.29
N VAL A 73 5.15 -1.20 -8.38
CA VAL A 73 6.41 -1.94 -8.17
C VAL A 73 7.34 -1.77 -9.39
N ALA A 74 6.77 -1.88 -10.59
CA ALA A 74 7.50 -1.81 -11.86
C ALA A 74 8.01 -0.41 -12.18
N VAL A 75 7.26 0.62 -11.82
CA VAL A 75 7.63 2.03 -12.01
C VAL A 75 7.28 2.83 -10.78
N HIS A 76 8.24 3.57 -10.26
CA HIS A 76 8.04 4.48 -9.15
C HIS A 76 9.09 5.59 -9.15
N TYR A 77 8.92 6.55 -8.25
CA TYR A 77 9.81 7.69 -8.10
C TYR A 77 10.39 7.69 -6.69
N GLU A 78 11.71 7.80 -6.60
CA GLU A 78 12.39 7.96 -5.31
C GLU A 78 12.28 9.41 -4.80
N GLU A 79 12.63 9.65 -3.53
CA GLU A 79 12.62 10.99 -2.92
C GLU A 79 13.45 12.03 -3.70
N THR A 80 14.49 11.59 -4.42
CA THR A 80 15.31 12.45 -5.29
C THR A 80 14.64 12.82 -6.61
N ALA A 81 13.40 12.38 -6.83
CA ALA A 81 12.64 12.44 -8.09
C ALA A 81 13.23 11.58 -9.22
N ASP A 82 14.15 10.68 -8.91
CA ASP A 82 14.67 9.72 -9.88
C ASP A 82 13.62 8.63 -10.16
N ARG A 83 13.38 8.39 -11.45
CA ARG A 83 12.41 7.39 -11.90
C ARG A 83 13.06 6.02 -11.94
N MET A 84 12.56 5.11 -11.12
CA MET A 84 12.92 3.69 -11.13
C MET A 84 12.00 2.93 -12.08
N THR A 85 12.58 2.14 -12.98
CA THR A 85 11.80 1.38 -13.98
C THR A 85 12.33 -0.02 -14.19
N THR A 86 11.42 -0.98 -14.11
CA THR A 86 11.61 -2.39 -14.38
C THR A 86 10.54 -2.85 -15.36
N PRO A 87 10.86 -3.70 -16.35
CA PRO A 87 9.84 -4.23 -17.25
C PRO A 87 8.74 -4.99 -16.50
N LEU A 88 7.49 -4.62 -16.76
CA LEU A 88 6.30 -5.38 -16.37
C LEU A 88 5.81 -6.17 -17.58
N LEU A 89 5.86 -7.49 -17.48
CA LEU A 89 5.35 -8.42 -18.49
C LEU A 89 4.07 -9.07 -17.96
N VAL A 90 3.25 -9.58 -18.89
CA VAL A 90 2.05 -10.34 -18.57
C VAL A 90 2.17 -11.73 -19.19
N ALA A 91 1.87 -12.76 -18.42
CA ALA A 91 1.94 -14.14 -18.87
C ALA A 91 0.93 -15.04 -18.14
N GLY A 92 0.36 -16.02 -18.84
CA GLY A 92 -0.44 -17.07 -18.22
C GLY A 92 0.34 -18.30 -17.75
N ASP A 93 -0.40 -19.37 -17.52
CA ASP A 93 0.12 -20.68 -17.10
C ASP A 93 1.05 -21.33 -18.14
N ASN A 94 0.94 -20.91 -19.41
CA ASN A 94 1.88 -21.25 -20.46
C ASN A 94 2.49 -19.95 -21.02
N PRO A 95 3.57 -19.44 -20.42
CA PRO A 95 4.15 -18.16 -20.80
C PRO A 95 4.58 -18.21 -22.26
N GLY A 96 3.90 -17.41 -23.09
CA GLY A 96 4.09 -17.42 -24.53
C GLY A 96 5.54 -17.16 -24.94
N ILE A 97 5.87 -17.58 -26.17
CA ILE A 97 7.22 -17.44 -26.74
C ILE A 97 7.75 -16.00 -26.64
N SER A 98 6.87 -14.99 -26.72
CA SER A 98 7.24 -13.57 -26.64
C SER A 98 7.84 -13.18 -25.29
N VAL A 99 7.26 -13.65 -24.17
CA VAL A 99 7.75 -13.35 -22.82
C VAL A 99 9.12 -13.97 -22.62
N ASN A 100 9.25 -15.24 -22.96
CA ASN A 100 10.51 -15.97 -22.85
C ASN A 100 11.61 -15.37 -23.74
N ARG A 101 11.29 -14.98 -24.97
CA ARG A 101 12.24 -14.29 -25.85
C ARG A 101 12.68 -12.95 -25.28
N PHE A 102 11.79 -12.17 -24.67
CA PHE A 102 12.16 -10.91 -24.04
C PHE A 102 13.17 -11.15 -22.90
N LEU A 103 12.88 -12.07 -22.00
CA LEU A 103 13.73 -12.35 -20.84
C LEU A 103 15.15 -12.79 -21.25
N LEU A 104 15.23 -13.66 -22.25
CA LEU A 104 16.51 -14.12 -22.80
C LEU A 104 17.25 -13.02 -23.58
N ALA A 105 16.55 -12.25 -24.42
CA ALA A 105 17.17 -11.23 -25.27
C ALA A 105 17.75 -10.05 -24.48
N TYR A 106 17.11 -9.66 -23.38
CA TYR A 106 17.54 -8.55 -22.53
C TYR A 106 18.35 -8.99 -21.30
N ASN A 107 18.82 -10.25 -21.29
CA ASN A 107 19.65 -10.83 -20.22
C ASN A 107 19.07 -10.55 -18.83
N ARG A 108 17.79 -10.88 -18.63
CA ARG A 108 17.09 -10.74 -17.34
C ARG A 108 17.30 -12.03 -16.55
N PRO A 109 18.25 -12.09 -15.61
CA PRO A 109 18.69 -13.35 -15.02
C PRO A 109 17.64 -13.95 -14.10
N THR A 110 16.79 -13.12 -13.50
CA THR A 110 15.72 -13.54 -12.60
C THR A 110 14.45 -12.72 -12.83
N VAL A 111 13.33 -13.26 -12.35
CA VAL A 111 12.01 -12.62 -12.40
C VAL A 111 11.28 -12.70 -11.07
N ILE A 112 10.44 -11.70 -10.85
CA ILE A 112 9.46 -11.67 -9.79
C ILE A 112 8.11 -11.99 -10.42
N ALA A 113 7.49 -13.10 -10.02
CA ALA A 113 6.17 -13.50 -10.48
C ALA A 113 5.10 -13.00 -9.51
N VAL A 114 4.08 -12.31 -10.01
CA VAL A 114 2.91 -11.86 -9.23
C VAL A 114 1.67 -12.59 -9.75
N GLY A 115 1.06 -13.41 -8.90
CA GLY A 115 -0.06 -14.27 -9.29
C GLY A 115 0.38 -15.65 -9.83
N PRO A 116 -0.57 -16.45 -10.36
CA PRO A 116 -0.28 -17.74 -10.95
C PRO A 116 0.37 -17.58 -12.34
N VAL A 117 1.71 -17.61 -12.38
CA VAL A 117 2.50 -17.64 -13.61
C VAL A 117 3.12 -19.02 -13.79
N GLY A 118 3.10 -19.52 -15.01
CA GLY A 118 3.73 -20.79 -15.39
C GLY A 118 5.27 -20.74 -15.44
N ASP A 119 5.87 -21.84 -15.89
CA ASP A 119 7.33 -21.97 -15.94
C ASP A 119 7.96 -21.08 -17.02
N LEU A 120 8.82 -20.16 -16.59
CA LEU A 120 9.56 -19.24 -17.46
C LEU A 120 10.92 -19.82 -17.87
N SER A 121 11.48 -19.31 -18.97
CA SER A 121 12.80 -19.73 -19.49
C SER A 121 13.98 -19.23 -18.64
N VAL A 122 13.72 -18.39 -17.64
CA VAL A 122 14.69 -17.88 -16.67
C VAL A 122 14.15 -18.16 -15.27
N PRO A 123 15.02 -18.33 -14.26
CA PRO A 123 14.58 -18.65 -12.91
C PRO A 123 13.73 -17.53 -12.29
N THR A 124 12.71 -17.93 -11.55
CA THR A 124 11.91 -17.05 -10.71
C THR A 124 12.62 -16.85 -9.37
N SER A 125 13.08 -15.63 -9.07
CA SER A 125 13.72 -15.31 -7.78
C SER A 125 12.70 -15.16 -6.66
N MET A 126 11.49 -14.71 -7.00
CA MET A 126 10.41 -14.49 -6.04
C MET A 126 9.06 -14.77 -6.69
N LYS A 127 8.16 -15.41 -5.96
CA LYS A 127 6.76 -15.59 -6.35
C LYS A 127 5.87 -15.03 -5.26
N VAL A 128 5.12 -13.98 -5.60
CA VAL A 128 4.12 -13.35 -4.74
C VAL A 128 2.75 -13.81 -5.20
N LEU A 129 2.19 -14.80 -4.50
CA LEU A 129 0.89 -15.38 -4.78
C LEU A 129 0.28 -15.89 -3.48
N SER A 130 -0.93 -15.44 -3.20
CA SER A 130 -1.73 -15.86 -2.05
C SER A 130 -3.05 -16.47 -2.51
N GLU A 131 -3.97 -16.72 -1.57
CA GLU A 131 -5.24 -17.39 -1.83
C GLU A 131 -6.16 -16.59 -2.79
N ASP A 132 -6.12 -15.26 -2.73
CA ASP A 132 -6.93 -14.38 -3.56
C ASP A 132 -6.20 -13.06 -3.91
N LEU A 133 -6.86 -12.20 -4.69
CA LEU A 133 -6.34 -10.89 -5.10
C LEU A 133 -6.05 -9.96 -3.93
N LYS A 134 -6.89 -9.99 -2.90
CA LYS A 134 -6.71 -9.14 -1.71
C LYS A 134 -5.42 -9.50 -1.02
N HIS A 135 -5.26 -10.77 -0.65
CA HIS A 135 -4.05 -11.24 0.01
C HIS A 135 -2.82 -11.09 -0.89
N THR A 136 -2.94 -11.34 -2.20
CA THR A 136 -1.80 -11.11 -3.11
C THR A 136 -1.39 -9.63 -3.16
N SER A 137 -2.35 -8.71 -3.17
CA SER A 137 -2.04 -7.27 -3.14
C SER A 137 -1.40 -6.82 -1.82
N MET A 138 -1.79 -7.45 -0.71
CA MET A 138 -1.19 -7.25 0.61
C MET A 138 0.24 -7.80 0.66
N ASP A 139 0.45 -9.03 0.19
CA ASP A 139 1.79 -9.64 0.14
C ASP A 139 2.74 -8.83 -0.76
N VAL A 140 2.24 -8.26 -1.86
CA VAL A 140 3.01 -7.31 -2.68
C VAL A 140 3.39 -6.07 -1.87
N ALA A 141 2.45 -5.48 -1.13
CA ALA A 141 2.75 -4.31 -0.30
C ALA A 141 3.84 -4.63 0.75
N GLU A 142 3.70 -5.73 1.51
CA GLU A 142 4.66 -6.14 2.54
C GLU A 142 6.03 -6.52 1.97
N THR A 143 6.05 -7.04 0.74
CA THR A 143 7.29 -7.44 0.08
C THR A 143 8.11 -6.22 -0.37
N PHE A 144 7.46 -5.20 -0.93
CA PHE A 144 8.16 -4.10 -1.61
C PHE A 144 8.20 -2.80 -0.81
N TRP A 145 7.37 -2.64 0.22
CA TRP A 145 7.36 -1.48 1.09
C TRP A 145 7.71 -1.89 2.52
N THR A 146 8.68 -1.20 3.10
CA THR A 146 8.94 -1.26 4.55
C THR A 146 7.99 -0.32 5.29
N LYS A 147 7.58 0.77 4.65
CA LYS A 147 6.60 1.75 5.13
C LYS A 147 5.94 2.44 3.94
N ALA A 148 4.64 2.71 4.01
CA ALA A 148 3.96 3.58 3.05
C ALA A 148 3.01 4.54 3.77
N ASP A 149 3.15 5.85 3.53
CA ASP A 149 2.26 6.85 4.14
C ASP A 149 0.81 6.79 3.60
N GLY A 150 0.56 6.01 2.55
CA GLY A 150 -0.77 5.76 2.02
C GLY A 150 -0.85 4.51 1.15
N ALA A 151 -2.08 4.20 0.72
CA ALA A 151 -2.35 3.16 -0.27
C ALA A 151 -3.54 3.55 -1.15
N MET A 152 -3.51 3.07 -2.39
CA MET A 152 -4.69 3.15 -3.25
C MET A 152 -5.54 1.89 -3.03
N ILE A 153 -6.74 2.08 -2.48
CA ILE A 153 -7.70 1.00 -2.26
C ILE A 153 -8.65 0.92 -3.45
N VAL A 154 -8.76 -0.27 -4.03
CA VAL A 154 -9.59 -0.51 -5.20
C VAL A 154 -10.48 -1.72 -5.00
N ARG A 155 -11.75 -1.61 -5.40
CA ARG A 155 -12.69 -2.73 -5.42
C ARG A 155 -12.26 -3.80 -6.44
N GLY A 156 -12.49 -5.07 -6.12
CA GLY A 156 -12.11 -6.22 -6.94
C GLY A 156 -13.05 -6.52 -8.11
N ASP A 157 -13.69 -5.50 -8.70
CA ASP A 157 -14.68 -5.65 -9.77
C ASP A 157 -14.35 -4.78 -10.98
N LYS A 158 -15.22 -4.81 -12.00
CA LYS A 158 -14.98 -4.07 -13.24
C LYS A 158 -14.89 -2.56 -13.04
N GLU A 159 -15.75 -1.98 -12.21
CA GLU A 159 -15.71 -0.53 -11.95
C GLU A 159 -14.43 -0.14 -11.20
N GLY A 160 -14.03 -0.96 -10.22
CA GLY A 160 -12.75 -0.80 -9.53
C GLY A 160 -11.57 -0.90 -10.50
N TYR A 161 -11.57 -1.89 -11.38
CA TYR A 161 -10.54 -2.05 -12.41
C TYR A 161 -10.44 -0.84 -13.33
N ASP A 162 -11.58 -0.36 -13.86
CA ASP A 162 -11.62 0.78 -14.78
C ASP A 162 -11.04 2.04 -14.11
N LEU A 163 -11.29 2.24 -12.81
CA LEU A 163 -10.70 3.34 -12.04
C LEU A 163 -9.20 3.12 -11.78
N ALA A 164 -8.81 1.89 -11.44
CA ALA A 164 -7.43 1.55 -11.10
C ALA A 164 -6.47 1.68 -12.28
N VAL A 165 -6.92 1.48 -13.51
CA VAL A 165 -6.09 1.70 -14.71
C VAL A 165 -5.54 3.12 -14.73
N ALA A 166 -6.38 4.12 -14.42
CA ALA A 166 -5.93 5.50 -14.32
C ALA A 166 -5.18 5.77 -13.00
N GLY A 167 -5.67 5.21 -11.90
CA GLY A 167 -5.09 5.40 -10.57
C GLY A 167 -3.69 4.79 -10.41
N ALA A 168 -3.33 3.77 -11.17
CA ALA A 168 -2.05 3.08 -11.03
C ALA A 168 -0.86 4.00 -11.34
N ALA A 169 -1.03 4.96 -12.26
CA ALA A 169 -0.02 5.97 -12.54
C ALA A 169 0.18 6.92 -11.35
N LEU A 170 -0.90 7.27 -10.65
CA LEU A 170 -0.85 8.09 -9.43
C LEU A 170 -0.18 7.32 -8.29
N ALA A 171 -0.54 6.05 -8.08
CA ALA A 171 0.10 5.21 -7.08
C ALA A 171 1.61 5.02 -7.33
N SER A 172 2.00 4.91 -8.60
CA SER A 172 3.41 4.88 -9.01
C SER A 172 4.13 6.20 -8.69
N TYR A 173 3.47 7.32 -8.92
CA TYR A 173 4.02 8.64 -8.64
C TYR A 173 4.21 8.90 -7.15
N LEU A 174 3.22 8.51 -6.34
CA LEU A 174 3.24 8.66 -4.88
C LEU A 174 4.05 7.56 -4.17
N ASP A 175 4.61 6.61 -4.92
CA ASP A 175 5.31 5.44 -4.39
C ASP A 175 4.47 4.65 -3.37
N ILE A 176 3.18 4.45 -3.62
CA ILE A 176 2.26 3.75 -2.70
C ILE A 176 1.75 2.42 -3.29
N PRO A 177 1.46 1.40 -2.44
CA PRO A 177 0.89 0.15 -2.91
C PRO A 177 -0.57 0.31 -3.36
N ILE A 178 -1.01 -0.62 -4.20
CA ILE A 178 -2.41 -0.77 -4.63
C ILE A 178 -2.96 -2.02 -3.98
N ILE A 179 -4.00 -1.85 -3.16
CA ILE A 179 -4.66 -2.94 -2.44
C ILE A 179 -6.03 -3.19 -3.05
N VAL A 180 -6.28 -4.44 -3.43
CA VAL A 180 -7.56 -4.85 -4.01
C VAL A 180 -8.45 -5.41 -2.90
N THR A 181 -9.46 -4.64 -2.48
CA THR A 181 -10.37 -5.04 -1.41
C THR A 181 -11.67 -4.23 -1.48
N ASP A 182 -12.76 -4.83 -1.05
CA ASP A 182 -14.07 -4.16 -0.99
C ASP A 182 -14.22 -3.32 0.30
N GLU A 183 -13.35 -3.54 1.28
CA GLU A 183 -13.39 -2.92 2.60
C GLU A 183 -12.00 -2.54 3.11
N VAL A 184 -11.91 -1.41 3.80
CA VAL A 184 -10.72 -1.02 4.59
C VAL A 184 -10.78 -1.77 5.92
N CYS A 185 -10.10 -2.91 6.00
CA CYS A 185 -10.02 -3.73 7.22
C CYS A 185 -8.74 -3.39 8.02
N PRO A 186 -8.67 -3.72 9.33
CA PRO A 186 -7.49 -3.49 10.15
C PRO A 186 -6.18 -4.09 9.59
N GLY A 187 -6.28 -5.20 8.85
CA GLY A 187 -5.13 -5.80 8.16
C GLY A 187 -4.52 -4.88 7.09
N VAL A 188 -5.34 -4.07 6.40
CA VAL A 188 -4.86 -3.08 5.42
C VAL A 188 -4.05 -2.00 6.12
N THR A 189 -4.54 -1.48 7.25
CA THR A 189 -3.85 -0.43 8.02
C THR A 189 -2.57 -0.91 8.69
N SER A 190 -2.42 -2.20 8.98
CA SER A 190 -1.19 -2.75 9.59
C SER A 190 -0.06 -2.99 8.60
N THR A 191 -0.37 -2.98 7.30
CA THR A 191 0.57 -3.24 6.20
C THR A 191 1.14 -1.96 5.60
N LEU A 192 0.63 -0.79 6.02
CA LEU A 192 1.14 0.55 5.67
C LEU A 192 2.12 1.04 6.74
#